data_AF-A0AAU3H960-F1
#
_entry.id   AF-A0AAU3H960-F1
#
_cell.length_a   1.000
_cell.length_b   1.000
_cell.length_c   1.000
_cell.angle_alpha   90.00
_cell.angle_beta   90.00
_cell.angle_gamma   90.00
#
_symmetry.space_group_name_H-M   'P 1'
#
loop_
_entity.id
_entity.type
_entity.pdbx_description
1 polymer ?
#
loop_
_entity_poly.entity_id
_entity_poly.type
_entity_poly.pdbx_seq_one_letter_code
_entity_poly.pdbx_strand_id
1 'polypeptide(L)' 'MLIDCDGCGIRGAGCAGCLVTALLDPESPAADLGPAEHRAIEVFARAGFDVEVLPPAATPAPASAPAPRRATRRRRVA' A
#
# COMPACT_ATOMS: atom_id res chain seq x y z
N MET A 1 -3.37 11.32 -0.81
CA MET A 1 -3.75 10.99 -2.20
C MET A 1 -4.60 9.73 -2.16
N LEU A 2 -5.75 9.69 -2.85
CA LEU A 2 -6.70 8.57 -2.82
C LEU A 2 -6.83 8.00 -4.23
N ILE A 3 -6.59 6.71 -4.39
CA ILE A 3 -6.75 5.98 -5.65
C ILE A 3 -7.87 4.97 -5.46
N ASP A 4 -8.93 5.07 -6.27
CA ASP A 4 -10.05 4.14 -6.25
C ASP A 4 -9.80 2.96 -7.20
N CYS A 5 -9.16 1.92 -6.67
CA CYS A 5 -8.95 0.68 -7.42
C CYS A 5 -10.23 -0.16 -7.57
N ASP A 6 -11.22 0.02 -6.69
CA ASP A 6 -12.47 -0.75 -6.74
C ASP A 6 -13.40 -0.24 -7.86
N GLY A 7 -13.37 1.05 -8.16
CA GLY A 7 -14.08 1.67 -9.28
C GLY A 7 -13.38 1.59 -10.64
N CYS A 8 -12.18 0.99 -10.73
CA CYS A 8 -11.41 0.93 -11.96
C CYS A 8 -12.06 0.01 -13.00
N GLY A 9 -12.48 0.55 -14.16
CA GLY A 9 -13.20 -0.20 -15.21
C GLY A 9 -12.42 -1.33 -15.89
N ILE A 10 -11.10 -1.39 -15.68
CA ILE A 10 -10.23 -2.46 -16.18
C ILE A 10 -9.60 -3.28 -15.05
N ARG A 11 -10.12 -3.19 -13.83
CA ARG A 11 -9.59 -3.92 -12.68
C ARG A 11 -9.48 -5.42 -12.99
N GLY A 12 -8.37 -6.03 -12.59
CA GLY A 12 -8.00 -7.39 -12.95
C GLY A 12 -7.24 -7.42 -14.27
N ALA A 13 -7.92 -7.21 -15.40
CA ALA A 13 -7.32 -7.33 -16.73
C ALA A 13 -6.20 -6.31 -17.00
N GLY A 14 -6.32 -5.09 -16.46
CA GLY A 14 -5.32 -4.02 -16.58
C GLY A 14 -4.36 -3.91 -15.40
N CYS A 15 -4.41 -4.84 -14.43
CA CYS A 15 -3.56 -4.76 -13.24
C CYS A 15 -2.10 -5.16 -13.52
N ALA A 16 -1.87 -6.02 -14.52
CA ALA A 16 -0.52 -6.37 -14.95
C ALA A 16 0.16 -5.13 -15.57
N GLY A 17 1.20 -4.61 -14.89
CA GLY A 17 1.91 -3.39 -15.30
C GLY A 17 1.30 -2.08 -14.76
N CYS A 18 0.27 -2.13 -13.91
CA CYS A 18 -0.25 -0.93 -13.25
C CYS A 18 0.73 -0.45 -12.15
N LEU A 19 1.08 0.85 -12.15
CA LEU A 19 1.92 1.46 -11.11
C LEU A 19 1.39 1.18 -9.69
N VAL A 20 0.06 1.20 -9.51
CA VAL A 20 -0.56 0.95 -8.21
C VAL A 20 -0.32 -0.47 -7.72
N THR A 21 -0.32 -1.44 -8.64
CA THR A 21 0.03 -2.82 -8.31
C THR A 21 1.50 -2.93 -7.92
N ALA A 22 2.42 -2.25 -8.61
CA ALA A 22 3.83 -2.21 -8.22
C ALA A 22 4.09 -1.55 -6.86
N LEU A 23 3.26 -0.56 -6.48
CA LEU A 23 3.33 0.10 -5.16
C LEU A 23 2.73 -0.74 -4.03
N LEU A 24 1.82 -1.67 -4.35
CA LEU A 24 1.17 -2.56 -3.38
C LEU A 24 1.82 -3.94 -3.31
N ASP A 25 2.78 -4.23 -4.19
CA ASP A 25 3.52 -5.49 -4.19
C ASP A 25 4.49 -5.52 -3.00
N PRO A 26 4.24 -6.36 -1.98
CA PRO A 26 5.10 -6.44 -0.81
C PRO A 26 6.47 -7.07 -1.13
N GLU A 27 6.59 -7.77 -2.27
CA GLU A 27 7.83 -8.37 -2.77
C GLU A 27 8.58 -7.39 -3.71
N SER A 28 8.07 -6.17 -3.87
CA SER A 28 8.73 -5.13 -4.67
C SER A 28 10.12 -4.84 -4.11
N PRO A 29 11.16 -4.73 -4.95
CA PRO A 29 12.54 -4.47 -4.52
C PRO A 29 12.72 -3.12 -3.81
N ALA A 30 11.69 -2.27 -3.77
CA ALA A 30 11.61 -1.12 -2.87
C ALA A 30 11.66 -1.50 -1.36
N ALA A 31 11.49 -2.78 -1.03
CA ALA A 31 11.67 -3.32 0.32
C ALA A 31 13.15 -3.55 0.70
N ASP A 32 14.06 -3.60 -0.28
CA ASP A 32 15.49 -3.79 -0.03
C ASP A 32 16.22 -2.46 0.14
N LEU A 33 17.22 -2.43 1.03
CA LEU A 33 18.08 -1.27 1.24
C LEU A 33 18.95 -1.04 -0.01
N GLY A 34 18.87 0.15 -0.60
CA GLY A 34 19.73 0.58 -1.68
C GLY A 34 21.13 1.03 -1.20
N PRO A 35 22.04 1.38 -2.12
CA PRO A 35 23.39 1.81 -1.79
C PRO A 35 23.44 3.06 -0.89
N ALA A 36 22.45 3.95 -1.04
CA ALA A 36 22.33 5.16 -0.22
C ALA A 36 21.97 4.82 1.23
N GLU A 37 21.02 3.92 1.47
CA GLU A 37 20.70 3.45 2.82
C GLU A 37 21.88 2.75 3.48
N HIS A 38 22.58 1.86 2.75
CA HIS A 38 23.77 1.19 3.26
C HIS A 38 24.84 2.18 3.72
N ARG A 39 25.08 3.24 2.93
CA ARG A 39 26.01 4.31 3.30
C ARG A 39 25.54 5.07 4.55
N ALA A 40 24.24 5.31 4.69
CA ALA A 40 23.69 5.97 5.87
C ALA A 40 23.92 5.12 7.14
N ILE A 41 23.65 3.82 7.07
CA ILE A 41 23.90 2.88 8.17
C ILE A 41 25.36 2.92 8.59
N GLU A 42 26.29 2.88 7.62
CA GLU A 42 27.73 2.94 7.91
C GLU A 42 28.13 4.25 8.61
N VAL A 43 27.59 5.39 8.18
CA VAL A 43 27.86 6.69 8.81
C VAL A 43 27.35 6.73 10.25
N PHE A 44 26.15 6.21 10.52
CA PHE A 44 25.60 6.15 11.88
C PHE A 44 26.40 5.21 12.78
N ALA A 45 26.74 4.02 12.30
CA ALA A 45 27.54 3.06 13.06
C ALA A 45 28.92 3.65 13.43
N ARG A 46 29.59 4.33 12.48
CA ARG A 46 30.89 5.00 12.73
C ARG A 46 30.79 6.18 13.69
N ALA A 47 29.62 6.80 13.81
CA ALA A 47 29.35 7.83 14.81
C ALA A 47 29.02 7.26 16.21
N GLY A 48 28.99 5.93 16.37
CA GLY A 48 28.78 5.25 17.64
C GLY A 48 27.30 4.97 17.96
N PHE A 49 26.40 5.08 16.98
CA PHE A 49 25.01 4.68 17.14
C PHE A 49 24.84 3.17 16.97
N ASP A 50 23.96 2.58 17.77
CA ASP A 50 23.44 1.23 17.51
C ASP A 50 22.31 1.33 16.49
N VAL A 51 22.43 0.59 15.38
CA VAL A 51 21.54 0.73 14.21
C VAL A 51 20.76 -0.56 14.03
N GLU A 52 19.45 -0.49 14.25
CA GLU A 52 18.52 -1.60 14.01
C GLU A 52 17.76 -1.37 12.69
N VAL A 53 17.82 -2.34 11.78
CA VAL A 53 17.00 -2.34 10.56
C VAL A 53 15.70 -3.07 10.85
N LEU A 54 14.59 -2.32 10.84
CA LEU A 54 13.27 -2.89 11.05
C LEU A 54 12.73 -3.50 9.75
N PRO A 55 11.99 -4.62 9.83
CA PRO A 55 11.27 -5.14 8.67
C PRO A 55 10.23 -4.12 8.17
N PRO A 56 9.83 -4.18 6.89
CA PRO A 56 8.77 -3.32 6.37
C PRO A 56 7.53 -3.45 7.25
N ALA A 57 7.00 -2.30 7.68
CA ALA A 57 5.81 -2.27 8.52
C ALA A 57 4.67 -3.01 7.82
N ALA A 58 4.09 -4.00 8.50
CA ALA A 58 2.90 -4.68 7.99
C ALA A 58 1.82 -3.62 7.71
N THR A 59 1.34 -3.56 6.47
CA THR A 59 0.20 -2.73 6.14
C THR A 59 -0.97 -3.18 7.00
N PRO A 60 -1.56 -2.31 7.84
CA PRO A 60 -2.70 -2.69 8.65
C PRO A 60 -3.81 -3.15 7.70
N ALA A 61 -4.38 -4.33 7.99
CA ALA A 61 -5.49 -4.85 7.23
C ALA A 61 -6.58 -3.77 7.12
N PRO A 62 -7.18 -3.56 5.93
CA PRO A 62 -8.22 -2.56 5.78
C PRO A 62 -9.33 -2.85 6.79
N ALA A 63 -9.62 -1.88 7.65
CA ALA A 63 -10.72 -1.99 8.59
C ALA A 63 -11.99 -2.32 7.79
N SER A 64 -12.66 -3.43 8.14
CA SER A 64 -13.84 -3.90 7.42
C SER A 64 -14.86 -2.78 7.37
N ALA A 65 -15.12 -2.24 6.17
CA ALA A 65 -16.09 -1.16 6.01
C ALA A 65 -17.47 -1.65 6.48
N PRO A 66 -18.24 -0.83 7.23
CA PRO A 66 -19.59 -1.20 7.62
C PRO A 66 -20.44 -1.43 6.37
N ALA A 67 -21.23 -2.51 6.37
CA ALA A 67 -22.05 -2.92 5.23
C ALA A 67 -22.96 -1.77 4.74
N PRO A 68 -23.12 -1.61 3.41
CA PRO A 68 -23.93 -0.54 2.86
C PRO A 68 -25.38 -0.67 3.34
N ARG A 69 -25.91 0.40 3.94
CA ARG A 69 -27.33 0.47 4.32
C ARG A 69 -28.16 0.40 3.05
N ARG A 70 -28.86 -0.72 2.87
CA ARG A 70 -29.73 -1.00 1.73
C ARG A 70 -30.75 0.13 1.59
N ALA A 71 -30.54 1.02 0.62
CA ALA A 71 -31.45 2.12 0.35
C ALA A 71 -32.81 1.53 -0.03
N THR A 72 -33.79 1.65 0.86
CA THR A 72 -35.17 1.26 0.58
C THR A 72 -35.66 2.13 -0.56
N ARG A 73 -35.69 1.58 -1.79
CA ARG A 73 -36.37 2.18 -2.94
C ARG A 73 -37.82 2.42 -2.56
N ARG A 74 -38.17 3.64 -2.16
CA ARG A 74 -39.56 4.08 -2.13
C ARG A 74 -40.03 4.15 -3.57
N ARG A 75 -40.73 3.09 -3.99
CA ARG A 75 -41.55 3.03 -5.19
C ARG A 75 -42.57 4.18 -5.08
N ARG A 76 -42.37 5.28 -5.80
CA ARG A 76 -43.47 6.22 -6.05
C ARG A 76 -44.31 5.63 -7.16
N VAL A 77 -45.54 5.27 -6.81
CA VAL A 77 -46.64 4.97 -7.72
C VAL A 77 -47.61 6.14 -7.58
N ALA A 78 -48.23 6.48 -8.72
CA ALA A 78 -49.16 7.57 -9.01
C ALA A 78 -48.49 8.91 -9.35
#